data_AF-A0A938UKK4-F1
#
_entry.id   AF-A0A938UKK4-F1
#
_cell.length_a   1.000
_cell.length_b   1.000
_cell.length_c   1.000
_cell.angle_alpha   90.00
_cell.angle_beta   90.00
_cell.angle_gamma   90.00
#
_symmetry.space_group_name_H-M   'P 1'
#
loop_
_entity.id
_entity.type
_entity.pdbx_description
1 polymer ?
#
loop_
_entity_poly.entity_id
_entity_poly.type
_entity_poly.pdbx_seq_one_letter_code
_entity_poly.pdbx_strand_id
1 'polypeptide(L)'
;MSGRGSRPSRQLSGGDLPFPPQAGLPRGSVTLERGCDRPPSFREATRQFQRELLTRELDAADWNVSEVARRLQLARSHVYNLIKVFELRR
;
A
#
# COMPACT_ATOMS: atom_id res chain seq x y z
N MET A 1 52.68 17.26 38.18
CA MET A 1 51.93 18.47 38.56
C MET A 1 50.95 18.81 37.45
N SER A 2 49.71 19.07 37.84
CA SER A 2 48.50 19.17 37.01
C SER A 2 48.40 20.44 36.17
N GLY A 3 47.64 20.36 35.07
CA GLY A 3 47.08 21.52 34.36
C GLY A 3 46.43 21.11 33.03
N ARG A 4 45.22 20.54 33.04
CA ARG A 4 43.93 21.23 32.76
C ARG A 4 43.87 21.99 31.42
N GLY A 5 43.07 21.44 30.51
CA GLY A 5 42.45 22.13 29.37
C GLY A 5 41.82 21.09 28.43
N SER A 6 40.50 20.84 28.50
CA SER A 6 39.49 21.48 27.63
C SER A 6 39.75 21.17 26.14
N ARG A 7 38.94 20.45 25.36
CA ARG A 7 37.57 19.91 25.42
C ARG A 7 37.52 18.75 24.39
N PRO A 8 36.68 17.72 24.55
CA PRO A 8 36.41 16.81 23.44
C PRO A 8 35.55 17.52 22.38
N SER A 9 36.15 17.85 21.23
CA SER A 9 35.39 18.23 20.04
C SER A 9 34.67 17.00 19.51
N ARG A 10 33.48 16.79 20.05
CA ARG A 10 32.48 15.83 19.60
C ARG A 10 32.03 16.24 18.20
N GLN A 11 32.72 15.73 17.18
CA GLN A 11 32.23 15.78 15.80
C GLN A 11 31.05 14.80 15.69
N LEU A 12 29.83 15.28 15.90
CA LEU A 12 28.64 14.62 15.38
C LEU A 12 28.47 15.14 13.95
N SER A 13 29.08 14.42 13.01
CA SER A 13 28.78 14.57 11.58
C SER A 13 27.28 14.35 11.36
N GLY A 14 26.70 15.22 10.54
CA GLY A 14 25.28 15.23 10.22
C GLY A 14 24.77 13.87 9.76
N GLY A 15 23.56 13.52 10.20
CA GLY A 15 22.92 12.27 9.84
C GLY A 15 21.55 12.03 10.45
N ASP A 16 21.18 12.71 11.54
CA ASP A 16 19.90 12.47 12.22
C ASP A 16 19.07 13.76 12.29
N LEU A 17 18.29 14.03 11.24
CA LEU A 17 17.06 14.79 11.43
C LEU A 17 16.10 13.89 12.20
N PRO A 18 15.61 14.30 13.38
CA PRO A 18 14.60 13.53 14.09
C PRO A 18 13.36 13.45 13.19
N PHE A 19 12.93 12.22 12.88
CA PHE A 19 11.61 11.98 12.31
C PHE A 19 10.58 12.70 13.19
N PRO A 20 9.64 13.48 12.62
CA PRO A 20 8.68 14.19 13.44
C PRO A 20 7.97 13.18 14.35
N PRO A 21 7.83 13.44 15.66
CA PRO A 21 7.04 12.60 16.53
C PRO A 21 5.62 12.60 15.94
N GLN A 22 5.20 11.47 15.39
CA GLN A 22 3.87 11.35 14.80
C GLN A 22 2.87 11.65 15.91
N ALA A 23 2.28 12.84 15.80
CA ALA A 23 1.27 13.34 16.70
C ALA A 23 0.26 12.23 16.93
N GLY A 24 -0.01 11.96 18.22
CA GLY A 24 -0.89 10.90 18.66
C GLY A 24 -2.20 10.92 17.90
N LEU A 25 -2.43 9.87 17.11
CA LEU A 25 -3.74 9.60 16.57
C LEU A 25 -4.66 9.30 17.77
N PRO A 26 -5.77 10.04 17.94
CA PRO A 26 -6.70 9.75 19.01
C PRO A 26 -7.21 8.32 18.85
N ARG A 27 -7.11 7.53 19.92
CA ARG A 27 -7.89 6.31 20.12
C ARG A 27 -9.37 6.70 20.26
N GLY A 28 -9.99 7.04 19.15
CA GLY A 28 -11.41 7.28 19.01
C GLY A 28 -11.90 6.45 17.84
N SER A 29 -12.85 5.58 18.11
CA SER A 29 -13.62 4.81 17.14
C SER A 29 -13.89 5.62 15.87
N VAL A 30 -13.27 5.23 14.76
CA VAL A 30 -13.68 5.68 13.43
C VAL A 30 -15.06 5.11 13.15
N THR A 31 -16.09 5.85 13.52
CA THR A 31 -17.41 5.74 12.93
C THR A 31 -17.26 6.25 11.50
N LEU A 32 -17.16 5.33 10.53
CA LEU A 32 -17.02 5.65 9.12
C LEU A 32 -18.36 6.16 8.59
N GLU A 33 -18.66 7.42 8.91
CA GLU A 33 -19.63 8.22 8.19
C GLU A 33 -19.25 8.19 6.71
N ARG A 34 -20.17 7.69 5.90
CA ARG A 34 -19.96 7.38 4.50
C ARG A 34 -19.93 8.69 3.69
N GLY A 35 -18.74 9.23 3.45
CA GLY A 35 -18.50 10.21 2.39
C GLY A 35 -17.43 11.26 2.70
N CYS A 36 -16.35 11.28 1.91
CA CYS A 36 -15.66 12.53 1.57
C CYS A 36 -14.76 12.39 0.31
N ASP A 37 -15.22 13.11 -0.71
CA ASP A 37 -14.59 13.73 -1.87
C ASP A 37 -13.08 14.05 -1.76
N ARG A 38 -12.22 13.03 -1.82
CA ARG A 38 -10.83 13.20 -2.28
C ARG A 38 -10.67 12.27 -3.47
N PRO A 39 -10.13 12.75 -4.62
CA PRO A 39 -9.89 11.86 -5.75
C PRO A 39 -9.05 10.68 -5.26
N PRO A 40 -9.44 9.43 -5.63
CA PRO A 40 -8.74 8.25 -5.18
C PRO A 40 -7.27 8.40 -5.52
N SER A 41 -6.40 8.04 -4.58
CA SER A 41 -4.97 8.01 -4.87
C SER A 41 -4.74 7.12 -6.10
N PHE A 42 -3.68 7.39 -6.87
CA PHE A 42 -3.36 6.57 -8.05
C PHE A 42 -3.39 5.06 -7.74
N ARG A 43 -2.94 4.69 -6.53
CA ARG A 43 -2.96 3.29 -6.04
C ARG A 43 -4.36 2.74 -5.81
N GLU A 44 -5.29 3.55 -5.31
CA GLU A 44 -6.69 3.16 -5.10
C GLU A 44 -7.44 3.06 -6.42
N ALA A 45 -7.30 4.07 -7.30
CA ALA A 45 -7.86 4.08 -8.63
C ALA A 45 -7.37 2.87 -9.45
N THR A 46 -6.06 2.59 -9.40
CA THR A 46 -5.48 1.42 -10.05
C THR A 46 -6.05 0.11 -9.50
N ARG A 47 -6.24 0.00 -8.18
CA ARG A 47 -6.83 -1.21 -7.58
C ARG A 47 -8.29 -1.41 -7.97
N GLN A 48 -9.06 -0.33 -8.03
CA GLN A 48 -10.44 -0.40 -8.50
C GLN A 48 -10.49 -0.84 -9.97
N PHE A 49 -9.67 -0.23 -10.82
CA PHE A 49 -9.56 -0.62 -12.23
C PHE A 49 -9.13 -2.09 -12.39
N GLN A 50 -8.11 -2.53 -11.64
CA GLN A 50 -7.65 -3.92 -11.66
C GLN A 50 -8.75 -4.90 -11.27
N ARG A 51 -9.52 -4.58 -10.23
CA ARG A 51 -10.66 -5.39 -9.80
C ARG A 51 -11.71 -5.49 -10.91
N GLU A 52 -12.12 -4.35 -11.47
CA GLU A 52 -13.14 -4.30 -12.52
C GLU A 52 -12.72 -5.01 -13.80
N LEU A 53 -11.45 -4.83 -14.22
CA LEU A 53 -10.88 -5.54 -15.37
C LEU A 53 -10.90 -7.05 -15.12
N LEU A 54 -10.47 -7.49 -13.94
CA LEU A 54 -10.40 -8.92 -13.61
C LEU A 54 -11.79 -9.56 -13.57
N THR A 55 -12.78 -8.89 -12.97
CA THR A 55 -14.16 -9.38 -12.94
C THR A 55 -14.74 -9.50 -14.34
N ARG A 56 -14.58 -8.48 -15.20
CA ARG A 56 -15.08 -8.50 -16.58
C ARG A 56 -14.48 -9.64 -17.40
N GLU A 57 -13.17 -9.85 -17.30
CA GLU A 57 -12.50 -10.94 -18.01
C GLU A 57 -12.87 -12.32 -17.45
N LEU A 58 -13.05 -12.44 -16.13
CA LEU A 58 -13.54 -13.67 -15.51
C LEU A 58 -14.95 -14.00 -16.00
N ASP A 59 -15.88 -13.05 -16.00
CA ASP A 59 -17.24 -13.30 -16.51
C ASP A 59 -17.24 -13.62 -18.02
N ALA A 60 -16.45 -12.90 -18.83
CA ALA A 60 -16.34 -13.17 -20.27
C ALA A 60 -15.73 -14.55 -20.59
N ALA A 61 -14.96 -15.13 -19.66
CA ALA A 61 -14.35 -16.44 -19.80
C ALA A 61 -15.08 -17.55 -19.01
N ASP A 62 -16.32 -17.32 -18.56
CA ASP A 62 -17.08 -18.20 -17.64
C ASP A 62 -16.23 -18.68 -16.44
N TRP A 63 -15.52 -17.76 -15.81
CA TRP A 63 -14.65 -17.98 -14.67
C TRP A 63 -13.47 -18.93 -14.94
N ASN A 64 -13.10 -19.14 -16.21
CA ASN A 64 -11.92 -19.93 -16.58
C ASN A 64 -10.63 -19.14 -16.33
N VAL A 65 -10.05 -19.34 -15.14
CA VAL A 65 -8.78 -18.72 -14.70
C VAL A 65 -7.63 -18.94 -15.69
N SER A 66 -7.59 -20.09 -16.38
CA SER A 66 -6.52 -20.38 -17.36
C SER A 66 -6.67 -19.51 -18.60
N GLU A 67 -7.90 -19.34 -19.07
CA GLU A 67 -8.20 -18.48 -20.22
C GLU A 67 -7.91 -17.01 -19.90
N VAL A 68 -8.34 -16.53 -18.73
CA VAL A 68 -8.08 -15.16 -18.26
C VAL A 68 -6.59 -14.90 -18.09
N ALA A 69 -5.84 -15.85 -17.54
CA ALA A 69 -4.37 -15.75 -17.42
C ALA A 69 -3.69 -15.60 -18.79
N ARG A 70 -4.14 -16.34 -19.82
CA ARG A 70 -3.62 -16.19 -21.19
C ARG A 70 -3.97 -14.84 -21.79
N ARG A 71 -5.23 -14.39 -21.65
CA ARG A 71 -5.70 -13.11 -22.21
C ARG A 71 -5.00 -11.90 -21.60
N LEU A 72 -4.86 -11.89 -20.28
CA LEU A 72 -4.18 -10.82 -19.54
C LEU A 72 -2.65 -10.99 -19.51
N GLN A 73 -2.12 -12.07 -20.08
CA GLN A 73 -0.69 -12.44 -20.06
C GLN A 73 -0.12 -12.48 -18.63
N LEU A 74 -0.92 -12.98 -17.69
CA LEU A 74 -0.55 -13.14 -16.28
C LEU A 74 -0.23 -14.60 -15.97
N ALA A 75 0.64 -14.81 -14.99
CA ALA A 75 0.79 -16.14 -14.42
C ALA A 75 -0.52 -16.58 -13.72
N ARG A 76 -0.88 -17.86 -13.85
CA ARG A 76 -2.07 -18.41 -13.18
C ARG A 76 -2.04 -18.20 -11.66
N SER A 77 -0.87 -18.32 -11.05
CA SER A 77 -0.64 -18.02 -9.62
C SER A 77 -0.95 -16.56 -9.28
N HIS A 78 -0.59 -15.63 -10.17
CA HIS A 78 -0.90 -14.21 -9.99
C HIS A 78 -2.40 -13.94 -10.08
N VAL A 79 -3.10 -14.56 -11.04
CA VAL A 79 -4.57 -14.46 -11.14
C VAL A 79 -5.26 -14.98 -9.88
N TYR A 80 -4.84 -16.14 -9.35
CA TYR A 80 -5.38 -16.65 -8.09
C TYR A 80 -5.11 -15.72 -6.90
N ASN A 81 -3.92 -15.11 -6.84
CA ASN A 81 -3.63 -14.12 -5.81
C ASN A 81 -4.53 -12.88 -5.95
N LEU A 82 -4.77 -12.40 -7.16
CA LEU A 82 -5.66 -11.26 -7.39
C LEU A 82 -7.11 -11.60 -7.03
N ILE A 83 -7.61 -12.79 -7.38
CA ILE A 83 -8.95 -13.25 -6.99
C ILE A 83 -9.10 -13.26 -5.47
N LYS A 84 -8.08 -13.75 -4.74
CA LYS A 84 -8.06 -13.75 -3.27
C LYS A 84 -7.99 -12.33 -2.69
N VAL A 85 -7.11 -11.48 -3.22
CA VAL A 85 -6.90 -10.11 -2.74
C VAL A 85 -8.14 -9.24 -2.96
N PHE A 86 -8.85 -9.44 -4.06
CA PHE A 86 -10.09 -8.72 -4.37
C PHE A 86 -11.35 -9.45 -3.89
N GLU A 87 -11.20 -10.59 -3.20
CA GLU A 87 -12.28 -11.43 -2.69
C GLU A 87 -13.40 -11.69 -3.70
N LEU A 88 -13.04 -11.86 -4.97
CA LEU A 88 -14.01 -12.04 -6.05
C LEU A 88 -14.67 -13.42 -5.94
N ARG A 89 -16.01 -13.44 -5.98
CA ARG A 89 -16.84 -14.65 -5.96
C ARG A 89 -17.88 -14.58 -7.09
N ARG A 90 -18.24 -15.75 -7.63
CA ARG A 90 -19.33 -15.91 -8.60
C ARG A 90 -20.67 -15.91 -7.89
#